data_AF-A0A1W9TVQ7-F1
#
_entry.id   AF-A0A1W9TVQ7-F1
#
_cell.length_a   1.000
_cell.length_b   1.000
_cell.length_c   1.000
_cell.angle_alpha   90.00
_cell.angle_beta   90.00
_cell.angle_gamma   90.00
#
_symmetry.space_group_name_H-M   'P 1'
#
loop_
_entity.id
_entity.type
_entity.pdbx_description
1 polymer ?
#
loop_
_entity_poly.entity_id
_entity_poly.type
_entity_poly.pdbx_seq_one_letter_code
_entity_poly.pdbx_strand_id
1 'polypeptide(L)'
;MNQSLKIGIVGDFDRSRPSQLKIDEAIDHVSIELSIAIDAVWLPTKSLERQNVTAKLRDFHALWAGPGDYENPDGVIKAIRFCREQQWPFIGT
;
A
#
# COMPACT_ATOMS: atom_id res chain seq x y z
N MET A 1 -1.74 19.44 -15.14
CA MET A 1 -2.29 18.12 -14.79
C MET A 1 -1.82 17.83 -13.37
N ASN A 2 -2.70 17.81 -12.37
CA ASN A 2 -2.32 17.35 -11.03
C ASN A 2 -2.15 15.83 -11.11
N GLN A 3 -0.91 15.34 -11.18
CA GLN A 3 -0.64 13.92 -11.00
C GLN A 3 -0.93 13.57 -9.54
N SER A 4 -1.88 12.66 -9.32
CA SER A 4 -2.18 12.12 -7.99
C SER A 4 -1.07 11.20 -7.53
N LEU A 5 -0.63 11.35 -6.28
CA LEU A 5 0.33 10.46 -5.64
C LEU A 5 -0.35 9.13 -5.34
N LYS A 6 -0.07 8.11 -6.15
CA LYS A 6 -0.53 6.73 -5.90
C LYS A 6 0.24 6.05 -4.78
N ILE A 7 -0.46 5.55 -3.75
CA ILE A 7 0.10 4.76 -2.66
C ILE A 7 -0.57 3.39 -2.61
N GLY A 8 0.23 2.32 -2.60
CA GLY A 8 -0.28 0.96 -2.47
C GLY A 8 -0.21 0.47 -1.02
N ILE A 9 -1.35 0.14 -0.42
CA ILE A 9 -1.40 -0.42 0.94
C ILE A 9 -1.43 -1.93 0.83
N VAL A 10 -0.33 -2.59 1.20
CA VAL A 10 -0.22 -4.04 1.21
C VAL A 10 -0.93 -4.59 2.44
N GLY A 11 -2.03 -5.28 2.23
CA GLY A 11 -2.86 -5.84 3.30
C GLY A 11 -4.21 -6.29 2.78
N ASP A 12 -4.85 -7.17 3.54
CA ASP A 12 -6.18 -7.67 3.23
C ASP A 12 -7.21 -6.80 3.96
N PHE A 13 -7.83 -5.90 3.20
CA PHE A 13 -8.74 -4.89 3.75
C PHE A 13 -10.01 -5.55 4.30
N ASP A 14 -10.35 -5.17 5.53
CA ASP A 14 -11.49 -5.62 6.29
C ASP A 14 -12.09 -4.41 7.02
N ARG A 15 -13.26 -3.98 6.56
CA ARG A 15 -13.97 -2.81 7.11
C ARG A 15 -14.33 -2.97 8.58
N SER A 16 -14.33 -4.19 9.12
CA SER A 16 -14.57 -4.42 10.55
C SER A 16 -13.36 -4.10 11.43
N ARG A 17 -12.17 -3.86 10.85
CA ARG A 17 -10.92 -3.56 11.57
C ARG A 17 -10.70 -2.06 11.69
N PRO A 18 -10.82 -1.48 12.91
CA PRO A 18 -10.69 -0.03 13.10
C PRO A 18 -9.31 0.50 12.68
N SER A 19 -8.24 -0.28 12.87
CA SER A 19 -6.88 0.13 12.50
C SER A 19 -6.72 0.40 11.01
N GLN A 20 -7.39 -0.37 10.15
CA GLN A 20 -7.31 -0.20 8.70
C GLN A 20 -8.09 1.02 8.24
N LEU A 21 -9.26 1.29 8.84
CA LEU A 21 -10.00 2.54 8.60
C LEU A 21 -9.17 3.77 8.99
N LYS A 22 -8.38 3.69 10.06
CA LYS A 22 -7.50 4.79 10.49
C LYS A 22 -6.35 5.07 9.52
N ILE A 23 -5.95 4.12 8.70
CA ILE A 23 -4.98 4.37 7.62
C ILE A 23 -5.60 5.25 6.54
N ASP A 24 -6.82 4.91 6.10
CA ASP A 24 -7.53 5.70 5.09
C ASP A 24 -7.74 7.15 5.59
N GLU A 25 -8.22 7.30 6.84
CA GLU A 25 -8.37 8.63 7.46
C GLU A 25 -7.03 9.38 7.58
N ALA A 26 -5.93 8.70 7.92
CA ALA A 26 -4.61 9.33 8.01
C ALA A 26 -4.13 9.85 6.64
N ILE A 27 -4.42 9.12 5.57
CA ILE A 27 -4.10 9.54 4.21
C ILE A 27 -4.94 10.76 3.83
N ASP A 28 -6.23 10.78 4.15
CA ASP A 28 -7.11 11.93 3.91
C ASP A 28 -6.62 13.17 4.65
N HIS A 29 -6.23 13.04 5.92
CA HIS A 29 -5.69 14.14 6.71
C HIS A 29 -4.44 14.74 6.05
N VAL A 30 -3.50 13.90 5.59
CA VAL A 30 -2.26 14.36 4.94
C VAL A 30 -2.54 14.96 3.55
N SER A 31 -3.49 14.39 2.80
CA SER A 31 -3.92 14.93 1.50
C SER A 31 -4.44 16.36 1.63
N ILE A 32 -5.28 16.61 2.64
CA ILE A 32 -5.84 17.94 2.94
C ILE A 32 -4.75 18.90 3.40
N GLU A 33 -3.97 18.52 4.41
CA GLU A 33 -2.94 19.38 5.02
C GLU A 33 -1.88 19.82 3.99
N LEU A 34 -1.43 18.89 3.14
CA LEU A 34 -0.41 19.18 2.13
C LEU A 34 -0.98 19.69 0.80
N SER A 35 -2.32 19.74 0.66
CA SER A 35 -3.00 20.10 -0.59
C SER A 35 -2.52 19.28 -1.81
N ILE A 36 -2.25 17.99 -1.59
CA ILE A 36 -1.85 17.03 -2.64
C ILE A 36 -2.96 16.00 -2.85
N ALA A 37 -3.20 15.62 -4.11
CA ALA A 37 -4.08 14.48 -4.40
C ALA A 37 -3.34 13.17 -4.11
N ILE A 38 -3.92 12.31 -3.27
CA ILE A 38 -3.40 10.97 -2.97
C ILE A 38 -4.45 9.94 -3.42
N ASP A 39 -4.01 8.95 -4.19
CA ASP A 39 -4.82 7.81 -4.63
C ASP A 39 -4.30 6.56 -3.90
N ALA A 40 -4.92 6.23 -2.78
CA ALA A 40 -4.55 5.09 -1.96
C ALA A 40 -5.35 3.85 -2.36
N VAL A 41 -4.64 2.76 -2.63
CA VAL A 41 -5.25 1.50 -3.08
C VAL A 41 -4.78 0.36 -2.18
N TRP A 42 -5.74 -0.31 -1.54
CA TRP A 42 -5.48 -1.57 -0.85
C TRP A 42 -5.16 -2.68 -1.85
N LEU A 43 -4.07 -3.40 -1.58
CA LEU A 43 -3.51 -4.47 -2.38
C LEU A 43 -3.64 -5.78 -1.61
N PRO A 44 -4.67 -6.59 -1.92
CA PRO A 44 -4.85 -7.89 -1.29
C PRO A 44 -3.60 -8.74 -1.44
N THR A 45 -3.16 -9.38 -0.36
CA THR A 45 -1.86 -10.05 -0.30
C THR A 45 -1.76 -11.19 -1.29
N LYS A 46 -2.86 -11.93 -1.50
CA LYS A 46 -3.00 -12.97 -2.55
C LYS A 46 -2.75 -12.44 -3.96
N SER A 47 -3.03 -11.16 -4.22
CA SER A 47 -2.80 -10.56 -5.54
C SER A 47 -1.31 -10.32 -5.85
N LEU A 48 -0.46 -10.40 -4.83
CA LEU A 48 0.98 -10.13 -4.91
C LEU A 48 1.82 -11.41 -4.99
N GLU A 49 1.19 -12.58 -5.05
CA GLU A 49 1.87 -13.86 -5.17
C GLU A 49 2.39 -14.12 -6.60
N ARG A 50 1.76 -13.53 -7.62
CA ARG A 50 1.96 -13.88 -9.04
C ARG A 50 3.28 -13.33 -9.61
N GLN A 51 3.74 -13.94 -10.71
CA GLN A 51 5.02 -13.62 -11.37
C GLN A 51 5.16 -12.17 -11.85
N ASN A 52 4.07 -11.42 -12.00
CA ASN A 52 4.06 -10.02 -12.45
C ASN A 52 3.93 -8.99 -11.31
N VAL A 53 4.17 -9.40 -10.06
CA VAL A 53 4.04 -8.52 -8.87
C VAL A 53 4.85 -7.22 -9.02
N THR A 54 6.08 -7.29 -9.52
CA THR A 54 6.95 -6.12 -9.70
C THR A 54 6.34 -5.08 -10.63
N ALA A 55 5.73 -5.50 -11.74
CA ALA A 55 5.08 -4.58 -12.67
C ALA A 55 3.89 -3.88 -12.01
N LYS A 56 3.07 -4.65 -11.28
CA LYS A 56 1.93 -4.11 -10.52
C LYS A 56 2.37 -3.13 -9.42
N LEU A 57 3.45 -3.43 -8.71
CA LEU A 57 3.93 -2.58 -7.61
C LEU A 57 4.55 -1.27 -8.12
N ARG A 58 5.09 -1.26 -9.34
CA ARG A 58 5.63 -0.05 -9.98
C ARG A 58 4.55 0.97 -10.38
N ASP A 59 3.28 0.59 -10.37
CA ASP A 59 2.17 1.53 -10.60
C ASP A 59 1.94 2.50 -9.43
N PHE A 60 2.60 2.26 -8.28
CA PHE A 60 2.49 3.07 -7.06
C PHE A 60 3.79 3.80 -6.77
N HIS A 61 3.74 5.04 -6.29
CA HIS A 61 4.93 5.82 -5.95
C HIS A 61 5.54 5.42 -4.60
N ALA A 62 4.74 4.82 -3.72
CA ALA A 62 5.16 4.33 -2.41
C ALA A 62 4.27 3.15 -2.00
N LEU A 63 4.79 2.31 -1.09
CA LEU A 63 4.05 1.18 -0.54
C LEU A 63 3.99 1.27 0.99
N TRP A 64 2.85 0.87 1.57
CA TRP A 64 2.64 0.78 3.01
C TRP A 64 2.20 -0.64 3.37
N ALA A 65 2.97 -1.38 4.17
CA ALA A 65 2.47 -2.62 4.79
C ALA A 65 1.53 -2.29 5.96
N GLY A 66 0.22 -2.44 5.75
CA GLY A 66 -0.81 -2.12 6.73
C GLY A 66 -0.96 -3.22 7.80
N PRO A 67 -1.50 -2.90 8.99
CA PRO A 67 -1.67 -3.85 10.07
C PRO A 67 -2.82 -4.81 9.78
N GLY A 68 -2.71 -6.02 10.35
CA GLY A 68 -3.75 -7.03 10.29
C GLY A 68 -3.19 -8.42 10.05
N ASP A 69 -4.09 -9.38 9.97
CA ASP A 69 -3.75 -10.74 9.56
C ASP A 69 -3.66 -10.79 8.04
N TYR A 70 -2.57 -11.34 7.53
CA TYR A 70 -2.38 -11.52 6.09
C TYR A 70 -2.90 -12.87 5.66
N GLU A 71 -3.82 -12.90 4.69
CA GLU A 71 -4.28 -14.14 4.08
C GLU A 71 -3.14 -14.85 3.34
N ASN A 72 -2.18 -14.10 2.80
CA ASN A 72 -0.99 -14.63 2.15
C ASN A 72 0.28 -13.83 2.54
N PRO A 73 1.03 -14.29 3.56
CA PRO A 73 2.28 -13.66 3.98
C PRO A 73 3.35 -13.54 2.87
N ASP A 74 3.39 -14.47 1.90
CA ASP A 74 4.38 -14.42 0.82
C ASP A 74 4.19 -13.21 -0.09
N GLY A 75 2.94 -12.75 -0.26
CA GLY A 75 2.63 -11.52 -0.98
C GLY A 75 3.25 -10.29 -0.32
N VAL A 76 3.22 -10.23 1.01
CA VAL A 76 3.83 -9.16 1.81
C VAL A 76 5.35 -9.21 1.70
N ILE A 77 5.94 -10.40 1.85
CA ILE A 77 7.40 -10.58 1.72
C ILE A 77 7.87 -10.16 0.32
N LYS A 78 7.13 -10.51 -0.74
CA LYS A 78 7.42 -10.08 -2.12
C LYS A 78 7.38 -8.57 -2.28
N ALA A 79 6.39 -7.90 -1.68
CA ALA A 79 6.31 -6.44 -1.71
C ALA A 79 7.47 -5.77 -0.96
N ILE A 80 7.79 -6.24 0.25
CA ILE A 80 8.94 -5.74 1.03
C ILE A 80 10.24 -5.94 0.26
N ARG A 81 10.43 -7.13 -0.34
CA ARG A 81 11.60 -7.43 -1.17
C ARG A 81 11.71 -6.46 -2.34
N PHE A 82 10.62 -6.23 -3.07
CA PHE A 82 10.57 -5.25 -4.15
C PHE A 82 10.99 -3.86 -3.66
N CYS A 83 10.41 -3.36 -2.56
CA CYS A 83 10.77 -2.05 -2.02
C CYS A 83 12.25 -1.94 -1.71
N ARG A 84 12.81 -2.96 -1.05
CA ARG A 84 14.22 -2.98 -0.63
C ARG A 84 15.17 -3.05 -1.82
N GLU A 85 14.89 -3.94 -2.78
CA GLU A 85 15.75 -4.18 -3.95
C GLU A 85 15.67 -3.05 -4.98
N GLN A 86 14.56 -2.30 -5.02
CA GLN A 86 14.35 -1.21 -5.98
C GLN A 86 14.45 0.18 -5.35
N GLN A 87 14.83 0.28 -4.06
CA GLN A 87 14.88 1.55 -3.32
C GLN A 87 13.54 2.30 -3.35
N TRP A 88 12.43 1.56 -3.29
CA TRP A 88 11.08 2.12 -3.32
C TRP A 88 10.68 2.66 -1.94
N PRO A 89 10.06 3.85 -1.86
CA PRO A 89 9.55 4.37 -0.58
C PRO A 89 8.60 3.39 0.10
N PHE A 90 8.86 3.10 1.37
CA PHE A 90 8.16 2.06 2.11
C PHE A 90 8.01 2.39 3.60
N ILE A 91 6.85 2.09 4.17
CA ILE A 91 6.58 2.09 5.62
C ILE A 91 5.82 0.81 6.02
N GLY A 92 6.05 0.32 7.23
CA GLY A 92 5.29 -0.79 7.81
C GLY A 92 4.89 -0.48 9.24
N THR A 93 3.66 -0.86 9.62
CA THR A 93 3.03 -0.56 10.92
C THR A 93 2.32 -1.78 11.48
#